data_AF-A0A3A5ATS4-F1
#
_entry.id   AF-A0A3A5ATS4-F1
#
_cell.length_a   1.000
_cell.length_b   1.000
_cell.length_c   1.000
_cell.angle_alpha   90.00
_cell.angle_beta   90.00
_cell.angle_gamma   90.00
#
_symmetry.space_group_name_H-M   'P 1'
#
loop_
_entity.id
_entity.type
_entity.pdbx_description
1 polymer ?
#
loop_
_entity_poly.entity_id
_entity_poly.type
_entity_poly.pdbx_seq_one_letter_code
_entity_poly.pdbx_strand_id
1 'polypeptide(L)'
;MKKDKDIKNYSAAELKAKRRVSRTDLRKVDATTDVDLERLIAEDEDERGLVPDWTRAKLVLPQARQSVHLRLEKEVIAFFKSQGKGHISRMQAVLKAYVEAHREQGK
;
A
#
# COMPACT_ATOMS: atom_id res chain seq x y z
N MET A 1 15.56 -19.59 -8.03
CA MET A 1 15.00 -18.24 -7.77
C MET A 1 16.17 -17.29 -7.58
N LYS A 2 16.39 -16.37 -8.53
CA LYS A 2 17.47 -15.38 -8.47
C LYS A 2 17.07 -14.33 -7.43
N LYS A 3 17.89 -14.11 -6.40
CA LYS A 3 17.65 -13.08 -5.38
C LYS A 3 17.86 -11.69 -6.02
N ASP A 4 16.96 -10.75 -5.74
CA ASP A 4 17.07 -9.35 -6.19
C ASP A 4 18.40 -8.74 -5.74
N LYS A 5 19.14 -8.18 -6.70
CA LYS A 5 20.50 -7.66 -6.49
C LYS A 5 20.54 -6.27 -5.84
N ASP A 6 19.37 -5.68 -5.53
CA ASP A 6 19.28 -4.28 -5.08
C ASP A 6 18.97 -4.09 -3.59
N ILE A 7 18.67 -5.15 -2.84
CA ILE A 7 18.43 -5.03 -1.40
C ILE A 7 19.76 -5.09 -0.65
N LYS A 8 20.20 -3.94 -0.12
CA LYS A 8 21.41 -3.81 0.71
C LYS A 8 21.04 -3.83 2.19
N ASN A 9 21.67 -4.71 2.96
CA ASN A 9 21.57 -4.71 4.41
C ASN A 9 22.63 -3.76 4.98
N TYR A 10 22.21 -2.84 5.85
CA TYR A 10 23.10 -1.95 6.58
C TYR A 10 22.94 -2.18 8.08
N SER A 11 24.05 -2.21 8.81
CA SER A 11 24.03 -2.16 10.27
C SER A 11 23.75 -0.74 10.77
N ALA A 12 23.23 -0.62 12.01
CA ALA A 12 22.97 0.68 12.64
C ALA A 12 24.24 1.55 12.74
N ALA A 13 25.41 0.94 12.95
CA ALA A 13 26.70 1.62 12.98
C ALA A 13 27.08 2.20 11.59
N GLU A 14 26.86 1.43 10.52
CA GLU A 14 27.12 1.89 9.14
C GLU A 14 26.16 3.00 8.71
N LEU A 15 24.88 2.93 9.10
CA LEU A 15 23.91 4.00 8.83
C LEU A 15 24.29 5.30 9.57
N LYS A 16 24.76 5.19 10.81
CA LYS A 16 25.22 6.35 11.59
C LYS A 16 26.47 6.98 10.97
N ALA A 17 27.42 6.17 10.52
CA ALA A 17 28.61 6.64 9.80
C ALA A 17 28.28 7.25 8.43
N LYS A 18 27.24 6.77 7.75
CA LYS A 18 26.76 7.28 6.46
C LYS A 18 25.75 8.43 6.58
N ARG A 19 25.42 8.87 7.79
CA ARG A 19 24.47 9.95 8.02
C ARG A 19 25.06 11.27 7.50
N ARG A 20 24.80 11.55 6.21
CA ARG A 20 25.12 12.84 5.59
C ARG A 20 24.37 13.92 6.33
N VAL A 21 24.99 15.09 6.44
CA VAL A 21 24.31 16.33 6.84
C VAL A 21 23.06 16.47 5.97
N SER A 22 21.93 16.79 6.59
CA SER A 22 20.69 17.07 5.87
C SER A 22 20.99 18.04 4.73
N ARG A 23 20.62 17.68 3.49
CA ARG A 23 20.71 18.60 2.35
C ARG A 23 19.62 19.68 2.40
N THR A 24 18.66 19.49 3.29
CA THR A 24 17.54 20.41 3.52
C THR A 24 17.94 21.40 4.61
N ASP A 25 17.77 22.69 4.30
CA ASP A 25 17.89 23.76 5.28
C ASP A 25 16.66 23.76 6.20
N LEU A 26 16.78 23.05 7.32
CA LEU A 26 15.70 22.91 8.30
C LEU A 26 15.37 24.24 8.98
N ARG A 27 16.33 25.18 9.05
CA ARG A 27 16.07 26.50 9.65
C ARG A 27 15.13 27.32 8.79
N LYS A 28 15.26 27.20 7.46
CA LYS A 28 14.33 27.84 6.52
C LYS A 28 12.92 27.26 6.67
N VAL A 29 12.79 25.94 6.81
CA VAL A 29 11.49 25.28 7.00
C VAL A 29 10.82 25.75 8.29
N ASP A 30 11.54 25.74 9.42
CA ASP A 30 11.01 26.19 10.72
C ASP A 30 10.62 27.68 10.73
N ALA A 31 11.27 28.50 9.90
CA ALA A 31 10.97 29.92 9.77
C ALA A 31 9.84 30.24 8.78
N THR A 32 9.39 29.27 7.99
CA THR A 32 8.33 29.49 6.99
C THR A 32 6.99 29.49 7.71
N THR A 33 6.23 30.57 7.58
CA THR A 33 4.92 30.71 8.23
C THR A 33 3.83 30.01 7.41
N ASP A 34 2.70 29.68 8.04
CA ASP A 34 1.56 29.05 7.37
C ASP A 34 1.06 29.87 6.16
N VAL A 35 1.06 31.20 6.28
CA VAL A 35 0.65 32.11 5.19
C VAL A 35 1.62 32.04 4.01
N ASP A 36 2.92 31.91 4.29
CA ASP A 36 3.91 31.74 3.24
C ASP A 36 3.80 30.36 2.59
N LEU A 37 3.46 29.31 3.35
CA LEU A 37 3.18 27.97 2.82
C LEU A 37 1.98 27.98 1.88
N GLU A 38 0.85 28.57 2.28
CA GLU A 38 -0.35 28.67 1.44
C GLU A 38 -0.06 29.39 0.11
N ARG A 39 0.74 30.46 0.17
CA ARG A 39 1.18 31.17 -1.03
C ARG A 39 2.05 30.30 -1.94
N LEU A 40 3.03 29.61 -1.36
CA LEU A 40 3.93 28.73 -2.10
C LEU A 40 3.16 27.57 -2.76
N ILE A 41 2.17 26.98 -2.06
CA ILE A 41 1.29 25.94 -2.60
C ILE A 41 0.44 26.50 -3.75
N ALA A 42 -0.10 27.71 -3.61
CA ALA A 42 -0.92 28.34 -4.65
C ALA A 42 -0.11 28.71 -5.91
N GLU A 43 1.17 29.03 -5.75
CA GLU A 43 2.09 29.34 -6.85
C GLU A 43 2.64 28.09 -7.55
N ASP A 44 2.62 26.93 -6.87
CA ASP A 44 3.08 25.66 -7.42
C ASP A 44 2.12 25.11 -8.50
N GLU A 45 2.66 24.80 -9.67
CA GLU A 45 1.89 24.24 -10.79
C GLU A 45 1.40 22.83 -10.50
N ASP A 46 2.18 22.03 -9.79
CA ASP A 46 1.86 20.63 -9.47
C ASP A 46 0.71 20.53 -8.46
N GLU A 47 0.52 21.56 -7.64
CA GLU A 47 -0.57 21.67 -6.65
C GLU A 47 -1.88 22.20 -7.26
N ARG A 48 -1.85 22.74 -8.50
CA ARG A 48 -3.05 23.27 -9.15
C ARG A 48 -4.10 22.18 -9.37
N GLY A 49 -5.22 22.29 -8.67
CA GLY A 49 -6.33 21.34 -8.75
C GLY A 49 -6.24 20.17 -7.78
N LEU A 50 -5.17 20.06 -6.99
CA LEU A 50 -5.04 19.11 -5.88
C LEU A 50 -5.69 19.67 -4.61
N VAL A 51 -6.99 19.97 -4.66
CA VAL A 51 -7.77 20.29 -3.46
C VAL A 51 -8.59 19.06 -3.08
N PRO A 52 -8.03 18.11 -2.31
CA PRO A 52 -8.75 16.91 -1.90
C PRO A 52 -9.95 17.28 -1.02
N ASP A 53 -11.12 16.79 -1.41
CA ASP A 53 -12.32 16.87 -0.58
C ASP A 53 -12.23 15.85 0.57
N TRP A 54 -11.67 16.28 1.69
CA TRP A 54 -11.54 15.48 2.89
C TRP A 54 -12.88 15.04 3.48
N THR A 55 -14.00 15.70 3.15
CA THR A 55 -15.33 15.28 3.62
C THR A 55 -15.80 13.97 2.98
N ARG A 56 -15.26 13.63 1.81
CA ARG A 56 -15.53 12.37 1.09
C ARG A 56 -14.49 11.29 1.33
N ALA A 57 -13.44 11.59 2.09
CA ALA A 57 -12.40 10.62 2.38
C ALA A 57 -12.98 9.45 3.19
N LYS A 58 -12.87 8.23 2.64
CA LYS A 58 -13.28 7.01 3.35
C LYS A 58 -12.06 6.37 3.97
N LEU A 59 -12.12 6.15 5.29
CA LEU A 59 -11.10 5.36 5.98
C LEU A 59 -11.20 3.90 5.52
N VAL A 60 -10.22 3.44 4.75
CA VAL A 60 -10.09 2.04 4.34
C VAL A 60 -9.02 1.40 5.22
N LEU A 61 -9.45 0.76 6.31
CA LEU A 61 -8.55 -0.07 7.11
C LEU A 61 -8.33 -1.40 6.38
N PRO A 62 -7.08 -1.81 6.09
CA PRO A 62 -6.82 -3.11 5.52
C PRO A 62 -7.23 -4.18 6.54
N GLN A 63 -8.29 -4.93 6.23
CA GLN A 63 -8.69 -6.05 7.09
C GLN A 63 -7.64 -7.15 7.01
N ALA A 64 -7.18 -7.59 8.18
CA ALA A 64 -6.27 -8.71 8.30
C ALA A 64 -6.95 -9.97 7.74
N ARG A 65 -6.23 -10.69 6.87
CA ARG A 65 -6.71 -11.98 6.36
C ARG A 65 -6.66 -13.00 7.50
N GLN A 66 -7.78 -13.67 7.76
CA GLN A 66 -7.81 -14.77 8.70
C GLN A 66 -7.21 -16.02 8.04
N SER A 67 -6.24 -16.66 8.70
CA SER A 67 -5.70 -17.95 8.28
C SER A 67 -6.65 -19.05 8.75
N VAL A 68 -7.16 -19.84 7.81
CA VAL A 68 -8.06 -20.96 8.09
C VAL A 68 -7.48 -22.24 7.52
N HIS A 69 -7.66 -23.35 8.22
CA HIS A 69 -7.35 -24.67 7.70
C HIS A 69 -8.58 -25.24 7.01
N LEU A 70 -8.57 -25.32 5.68
CA LEU A 70 -9.67 -25.83 4.87
C LEU A 70 -9.23 -27.08 4.12
N ARG A 71 -10.04 -28.14 4.18
CA ARG A 71 -9.86 -29.32 3.33
C ARG A 71 -10.60 -29.11 2.02
N LEU A 72 -9.89 -29.30 0.92
CA LEU A 72 -10.41 -29.18 -0.44
C LEU A 72 -10.05 -30.43 -1.22
N GLU A 73 -10.85 -30.72 -2.24
CA GLU A 73 -10.55 -31.80 -3.16
C GLU A 73 -9.26 -31.54 -3.95
N LYS A 74 -8.59 -32.63 -4.33
CA LYS A 74 -7.29 -32.56 -5.03
C LYS A 74 -7.42 -31.85 -6.38
N GLU A 75 -8.50 -32.09 -7.10
CA GLU A 75 -8.74 -31.51 -8.43
C GLU A 75 -8.88 -29.98 -8.37
N VAL A 76 -9.61 -29.47 -7.38
CA VAL A 76 -9.78 -28.03 -7.16
C VAL A 76 -8.42 -27.37 -6.93
N ILE A 77 -7.60 -27.95 -6.04
CA ILE A 77 -6.26 -27.41 -5.76
C ILE A 77 -5.37 -27.48 -7.01
N ALA A 78 -5.45 -28.58 -7.78
CA ALA A 78 -4.66 -28.76 -8.99
C ALA A 78 -5.01 -27.71 -10.06
N PHE A 79 -6.31 -27.43 -10.25
CA PHE A 79 -6.80 -26.41 -11.19
C PHE A 79 -6.24 -25.02 -10.87
N PHE A 80 -6.31 -24.57 -9.61
CA PHE A 80 -5.79 -23.23 -9.27
C PHE A 80 -4.27 -23.16 -9.30
N LYS A 81 -3.58 -24.27 -8.99
CA LYS A 81 -2.12 -24.37 -9.08
C LYS A 81 -1.60 -24.35 -10.51
N SER A 82 -2.32 -24.95 -11.47
CA SER A 82 -1.90 -24.96 -12.89
C SER A 82 -1.83 -23.55 -13.48
N GLN A 83 -2.63 -22.61 -12.96
CA GLN A 83 -2.64 -21.20 -13.35
C GLN A 83 -1.44 -20.38 -12.80
N GLY A 84 -0.47 -21.02 -12.13
CA GLY A 84 0.78 -20.40 -11.69
C GLY A 84 0.77 -19.76 -10.30
N LYS A 85 1.73 -18.87 -10.03
CA LYS A 85 1.89 -18.19 -8.73
C LYS A 85 0.63 -17.40 -8.37
N GLY A 86 0.25 -17.41 -7.09
CA GLY A 86 -0.95 -16.70 -6.60
C GLY A 86 -2.25 -17.51 -6.63
N HIS A 87 -2.19 -18.83 -6.75
CA HIS A 87 -3.37 -19.71 -6.70
C HIS A 87 -4.28 -19.44 -5.50
N ILE A 88 -3.72 -19.20 -4.30
CA ILE A 88 -4.49 -18.83 -3.10
C ILE A 88 -5.26 -17.51 -3.29
N SER A 89 -4.63 -16.47 -3.86
CA SER A 89 -5.29 -15.18 -4.10
C SER A 89 -6.46 -15.32 -5.09
N ARG A 90 -6.31 -16.16 -6.13
CA ARG A 90 -7.39 -16.46 -7.07
C ARG A 90 -8.53 -17.23 -6.41
N MET A 91 -8.21 -18.23 -5.59
CA MET A 91 -9.21 -18.95 -4.79
C MET A 91 -9.99 -17.99 -3.87
N GLN A 92 -9.28 -17.06 -3.21
CA GLN A 92 -9.93 -16.04 -2.37
C GLN A 92 -10.86 -15.12 -3.18
N ALA A 93 -10.47 -14.73 -4.41
CA ALA A 93 -11.31 -13.91 -5.27
C ALA A 93 -12.61 -14.63 -5.67
N VAL A 94 -12.54 -15.93 -5.99
CA VAL A 94 -13.73 -16.75 -6.29
C VAL A 94 -14.65 -16.86 -5.09
N LEU A 95 -14.10 -17.15 -3.90
CA LEU A 95 -14.89 -17.22 -2.66
C LEU A 95 -15.56 -15.87 -2.35
N LYS A 96 -14.86 -14.76 -2.58
CA LYS A 96 -15.42 -13.42 -2.39
C LYS A 96 -16.59 -13.16 -3.36
N ALA A 97 -16.41 -13.43 -4.65
CA ALA A 97 -17.45 -13.26 -5.65
C ALA A 97 -18.69 -14.13 -5.35
N TYR A 98 -18.49 -15.36 -4.87
CA TYR A 98 -19.57 -16.24 -4.44
C TYR A 98 -20.37 -15.62 -3.28
N VAL A 99 -19.68 -15.11 -2.25
CA VAL A 99 -20.31 -14.46 -1.10
C VAL A 99 -21.08 -13.20 -1.52
N GLU A 100 -20.53 -12.38 -2.41
CA GLU A 100 -21.19 -11.17 -2.91
C GLU A 100 -22.47 -11.51 -3.68
N ALA A 101 -22.41 -12.46 -4.61
CA ALA A 101 -23.57 -12.89 -5.40
C ALA A 101 -24.72 -13.44 -4.54
N HIS A 102 -24.41 -14.15 -3.44
CA HIS A 102 -25.43 -14.72 -2.56
C HIS A 102 -25.91 -13.76 -1.47
N ARG A 103 -25.18 -12.66 -1.20
CA ARG A 103 -25.64 -11.60 -0.31
C ARG A 103 -26.67 -10.67 -0.97
N GLU A 104 -26.59 -10.49 -2.28
CA GLU A 104 -27.51 -9.62 -3.03
C GLU A 104 -28.87 -10.29 -3.30
N GLN A 105 -28.94 -11.62 -3.34
CA GLN A 105 -30.20 -12.37 -3.53
C GLN A 105 -31.03 -12.53 -2.24
N GLY A 106 -30.51 -12.11 -1.09
CA GLY A 106 -31.18 -12.22 0.21
C GLY A 106 -31.83 -10.92 0.72
N LYS A 107 -32.03 -9.94 -0.15
CA LYS A 107 -32.76 -8.69 0.15
C LYS A 107 -34.07 -8.60 -0.61
#